data_AF-A0A7V9I497-F1
#
_entry.id   AF-A0A7V9I497-F1
#
_cell.length_a   1.000
_cell.length_b   1.000
_cell.length_c   1.000
_cell.angle_alpha   90.00
_cell.angle_beta   90.00
_cell.angle_gamma   90.00
#
_symmetry.space_group_name_H-M   'P 1'
#
loop_
_entity.id
_entity.type
_entity.pdbx_description
1 polymer ?
#
loop_
_entity_poly.entity_id
_entity_poly.type
_entity_poly.pdbx_seq_one_letter_code
_entity_poly.pdbx_strand_id
1 'polypeptide(L)'
;MFRRRFSDLVQRQLGLFESQHADLLRECRRAEREFGAAGREDAEERYGDLADQIEWTVAELEALRDTYAATLEERAAADYAKAFDRAARKRFPRFAWAYTDA
;
A
#
# COMPACT_ATOMS: atom_id res chain seq x y z
N MET A 1 -12.78 -21.23 0.17
CA MET A 1 -13.15 -20.92 1.57
C MET A 1 -12.16 -19.98 2.27
N PHE A 2 -10.85 -20.07 2.00
CA PHE A 2 -9.80 -19.23 2.63
C PHE A 2 -9.91 -17.71 2.37
N ARG A 3 -10.50 -17.28 1.25
CA ARG A 3 -10.67 -15.85 0.90
C ARG A 3 -11.44 -15.01 1.92
N ARG A 4 -12.19 -15.64 2.84
CA ARG A 4 -12.95 -14.93 3.88
C ARG A 4 -12.26 -14.90 5.24
N ARG A 5 -11.31 -15.80 5.53
CA ARG A 5 -10.78 -15.97 6.90
C ARG A 5 -10.15 -14.69 7.44
N PHE A 6 -9.41 -13.96 6.61
CA PHE A 6 -8.72 -12.73 7.00
C PHE A 6 -9.36 -11.47 6.46
N SER A 7 -10.48 -11.57 5.73
CA SER A 7 -11.09 -10.44 5.03
C SER A 7 -11.39 -9.30 6.01
N ASP A 8 -12.12 -9.59 7.09
CA ASP A 8 -12.56 -8.55 8.03
C ASP A 8 -11.39 -7.95 8.82
N LEU A 9 -10.43 -8.78 9.20
CA LEU A 9 -9.20 -8.33 9.87
C LEU A 9 -8.40 -7.39 8.98
N VAL A 10 -8.11 -7.80 7.75
CA VAL A 10 -7.34 -7.02 6.79
C VAL A 10 -8.05 -5.70 6.49
N GLN A 11 -9.37 -5.70 6.30
CA GLN A 11 -10.11 -4.44 6.11
C GLN A 11 -9.95 -3.48 7.30
N ARG A 12 -9.95 -4.00 8.53
CA ARG A 12 -9.72 -3.17 9.73
C ARG A 12 -8.28 -2.67 9.82
N GLN A 13 -7.30 -3.52 9.52
CA GLN A 13 -5.88 -3.13 9.49
C GLN A 13 -5.63 -2.03 8.45
N LEU A 14 -6.18 -2.17 7.25
CA LEU A 14 -6.07 -1.14 6.22
C LEU A 14 -6.82 0.16 6.61
N GLY A 15 -7.96 0.05 7.29
CA GLY A 15 -8.65 1.22 7.83
C GLY A 15 -7.85 1.94 8.93
N LEU A 16 -7.19 1.18 9.80
CA LEU A 16 -6.27 1.73 10.80
C LEU A 16 -5.06 2.40 10.14
N PHE A 17 -4.47 1.75 9.15
CA PHE A 17 -3.39 2.31 8.35
C PHE A 17 -3.80 3.66 7.72
N GLU A 18 -4.98 3.74 7.10
CA GLU A 18 -5.50 4.99 6.54
C GLU A 18 -5.63 6.10 7.59
N SER A 19 -6.03 5.76 8.82
CA SER A 19 -6.16 6.73 9.90
C SER A 19 -4.81 7.19 10.46
N GLN A 20 -3.84 6.28 10.59
CA GLN A 20 -2.52 6.55 11.17
C GLN A 20 -1.59 7.25 10.18
N HIS A 21 -1.68 6.89 8.90
CA HIS A 21 -0.86 7.42 7.82
C HIS A 21 -1.66 8.38 6.93
N ALA A 22 -2.69 9.05 7.49
CA ALA A 22 -3.55 9.97 6.76
C ALA A 22 -2.75 11.10 6.09
N ASP A 23 -1.66 11.53 6.71
CA ASP A 23 -0.78 12.61 6.24
C ASP A 23 0.07 12.14 5.06
N LEU A 24 0.73 10.98 5.20
CA LEU A 24 1.46 10.32 4.12
C LEU A 24 0.56 10.12 2.89
N LEU A 25 -0.66 9.61 3.08
CA LEU A 25 -1.61 9.43 2.00
C LEU A 25 -2.08 10.76 1.37
N ARG A 26 -2.09 11.87 2.12
CA ARG A 26 -2.38 13.20 1.58
C ARG A 26 -1.22 13.72 0.72
N GLU A 27 0.01 13.57 1.19
CA GLU A 27 1.21 13.97 0.43
C GLU A 27 1.38 13.14 -0.84
N CYS A 28 1.17 11.83 -0.77
CA CYS A 28 1.18 10.94 -1.94
C CYS A 28 0.15 11.39 -3.00
N ARG A 29 -1.07 11.75 -2.58
CA ARG A 29 -2.09 12.34 -3.49
C ARG A 29 -1.69 13.71 -4.02
N ARG A 30 -0.93 14.48 -3.26
CA ARG A 30 -0.47 15.81 -3.66
C ARG A 30 0.61 15.69 -4.74
N ALA A 31 1.62 14.85 -4.52
CA ALA A 31 2.64 14.53 -5.51
C ALA A 31 2.02 14.01 -6.81
N GLU A 32 0.98 13.17 -6.73
CA GLU A 32 0.24 12.66 -7.89
C GLU A 32 -0.40 13.79 -8.72
N ARG A 33 -1.04 14.75 -8.04
CA ARG A 33 -1.64 15.92 -8.72
C ARG A 33 -0.58 16.83 -9.33
N GLU A 34 0.53 17.03 -8.62
CA GLU A 34 1.63 17.86 -9.07
C GLU A 34 2.31 17.27 -10.31
N PHE A 35 2.56 15.95 -10.31
CA PHE A 35 3.04 15.21 -11.49
C PHE A 35 2.04 15.29 -12.65
N GLY A 36 0.75 15.07 -12.40
CA GLY A 36 -0.28 15.14 -13.44
C GLY A 36 -0.46 16.54 -14.05
N ALA A 37 -0.06 17.60 -13.33
CA ALA A 37 -0.09 18.98 -13.79
C ALA A 37 1.26 19.47 -14.35
N ALA A 38 2.32 18.68 -14.23
CA ALA A 38 3.67 19.09 -14.61
C ALA A 38 3.81 19.27 -16.12
N GLY A 39 4.52 20.34 -16.50
CA GLY A 39 5.03 20.47 -17.86
C GLY A 39 6.12 19.44 -18.16
N ARG A 40 6.48 19.29 -19.44
CA ARG A 40 7.48 18.30 -19.86
C ARG A 40 8.85 18.47 -19.20
N GLU A 41 9.19 19.70 -18.80
CA GLU A 41 10.46 20.06 -18.15
C GLU A 41 10.52 19.61 -16.68
N ASP A 42 9.39 19.67 -15.98
CA ASP A 42 9.30 19.30 -14.55
C ASP A 42 8.85 17.84 -14.33
N ALA A 43 8.42 17.15 -15.39
CA ALA A 43 7.78 15.85 -15.30
C ALA A 43 8.65 14.78 -14.63
N GLU A 44 9.97 14.80 -14.85
CA GLU A 44 10.91 13.84 -14.26
C GLU A 44 11.07 14.07 -12.76
N GLU A 45 11.26 15.33 -12.33
CA GLU A 45 11.37 15.69 -10.92
C GLU A 45 10.08 15.32 -10.16
N ARG A 46 8.92 15.69 -10.71
CA ARG A 46 7.62 15.36 -10.08
C ARG A 46 7.32 13.88 -10.09
N TYR A 47 7.80 13.14 -11.08
CA TYR A 47 7.73 11.69 -11.06
C TYR A 47 8.59 11.09 -9.95
N GLY A 48 9.82 11.60 -9.76
CA GLY A 48 10.68 11.21 -8.64
C GLY A 48 10.01 11.43 -7.29
N ASP A 49 9.48 12.62 -7.05
CA ASP A 49 8.73 12.94 -5.82
C ASP A 49 7.56 11.97 -5.59
N LEU A 50 6.80 11.67 -6.65
CA LEU A 50 5.68 10.72 -6.57
C LEU A 50 6.17 9.29 -6.30
N ALA A 51 7.23 8.85 -6.96
CA ALA A 51 7.79 7.52 -6.80
C ALA A 51 8.26 7.28 -5.35
N ASP A 52 8.99 8.24 -4.77
CA ASP A 52 9.48 8.18 -3.39
C ASP A 52 8.31 8.08 -2.39
N GLN A 53 7.26 8.88 -2.58
CA GLN A 53 6.08 8.82 -1.71
C GLN A 53 5.33 7.49 -1.83
N ILE A 54 5.29 6.90 -3.03
CA ILE A 54 4.67 5.59 -3.25
C ILE A 54 5.52 4.50 -2.59
N GLU A 55 6.85 4.53 -2.75
CA GLU A 55 7.77 3.57 -2.15
C GLU A 55 7.64 3.55 -0.63
N TRP A 56 7.66 4.71 0.02
CA TRP A 56 7.48 4.81 1.48
C TRP A 56 6.12 4.28 1.93
N THR A 57 5.05 4.59 1.19
CA THR A 57 3.71 4.09 1.53
C THR A 57 3.61 2.57 1.42
N VAL A 58 4.26 1.98 0.41
CA VAL A 58 4.30 0.53 0.22
C VAL A 58 5.12 -0.13 1.32
N ALA A 59 6.28 0.42 1.66
CA ALA A 59 7.12 -0.10 2.74
C ALA A 59 6.37 -0.16 4.09
N GLU A 60 5.57 0.85 4.42
CA GLU A 60 4.76 0.85 5.64
C GLU A 60 3.64 -0.20 5.59
N LEU A 61 3.01 -0.41 4.43
CA LEU A 61 2.01 -1.47 4.25
C LEU A 61 2.64 -2.87 4.36
N GLU A 62 3.82 -3.07 3.82
CA GLU A 62 4.57 -4.32 3.92
C GLU A 62 5.02 -4.58 5.36
N ALA A 63 5.53 -3.57 6.06
CA ALA A 63 5.88 -3.67 7.46
C ALA A 63 4.67 -4.07 8.33
N LEU A 64 3.50 -3.47 8.08
CA LEU A 64 2.25 -3.84 8.75
C LEU A 64 1.85 -5.30 8.46
N ARG A 65 1.96 -5.74 7.20
CA ARG A 65 1.69 -7.12 6.79
C ARG A 65 2.65 -8.07 7.51
N ASP A 66 3.94 -7.84 7.40
CA ASP A 66 4.98 -8.78 7.83
C ASP A 66 5.03 -8.89 9.35
N THR A 67 4.81 -7.77 10.06
CA THR A 67 4.69 -7.76 11.53
C THR A 67 3.57 -8.65 12.02
N TYR A 68 2.39 -8.58 11.41
CA TYR A 68 1.28 -9.45 11.81
C TYR A 68 1.49 -10.89 11.34
N ALA A 69 1.99 -11.09 10.13
CA ALA A 69 2.27 -12.42 9.58
C ALA A 69 3.26 -13.22 10.44
N ALA A 70 4.26 -12.55 11.04
CA ALA A 70 5.22 -13.16 11.95
C ALA A 70 4.61 -13.74 13.23
N THR A 71 3.36 -13.37 13.56
CA THR A 71 2.63 -13.93 14.72
C THR A 71 1.84 -15.20 14.38
N LEU A 72 1.80 -15.58 13.11
CA LEU A 72 1.01 -16.70 12.60
C LEU A 72 1.89 -17.90 12.27
N GLU A 73 1.31 -19.09 12.35
CA GLU A 73 1.89 -20.30 11.77
C GLU A 73 2.08 -20.14 10.25
N GLU A 74 3.11 -20.78 9.69
CA GLU A 74 3.57 -20.59 8.30
C GLU A 74 2.44 -20.60 7.26
N ARG A 75 1.56 -21.61 7.32
CA ARG A 75 0.42 -21.71 6.39
C ARG A 75 -0.58 -20.56 6.56
N ALA A 76 -0.83 -20.15 7.80
CA ALA A 76 -1.72 -19.04 8.10
C ALA A 76 -1.11 -17.70 7.70
N ALA A 77 0.20 -17.51 7.89
CA ALA A 77 0.96 -16.35 7.44
C ALA A 77 0.86 -16.18 5.92
N ALA A 78 1.10 -17.24 5.15
CA ALA A 78 1.02 -17.20 3.68
C ALA A 78 -0.40 -16.87 3.17
N ASP A 79 -1.43 -17.44 3.80
CA ASP A 79 -2.83 -17.13 3.47
C ASP A 79 -3.20 -15.68 3.82
N TYR A 80 -2.67 -15.16 4.94
CA TYR A 80 -2.88 -13.79 5.39
C TYR A 80 -2.20 -12.79 4.44
N ALA A 81 -0.92 -12.98 4.10
CA ALA A 81 -0.17 -12.10 3.21
C ALA A 81 -0.89 -11.94 1.86
N LYS A 82 -1.33 -13.06 1.25
CA LYS A 82 -2.11 -13.05 0.00
C LYS A 82 -3.44 -12.30 0.13
N ALA A 83 -4.12 -12.41 1.28
CA ALA A 83 -5.36 -11.68 1.52
C ALA A 83 -5.09 -10.18 1.70
N PHE A 84 -4.00 -9.83 2.39
CA PHE A 84 -3.54 -8.47 2.62
C PHE A 84 -3.17 -7.80 1.29
N ASP A 85 -2.25 -8.36 0.52
CA ASP A 85 -1.78 -7.76 -0.74
C ASP A 85 -2.94 -7.53 -1.72
N ARG A 86 -3.86 -8.50 -1.82
CA ARG A 86 -5.07 -8.35 -2.64
C ARG A 86 -5.95 -7.21 -2.17
N ALA A 87 -6.15 -7.07 -0.86
CA ALA A 87 -6.97 -6.01 -0.30
C ALA A 87 -6.28 -4.64 -0.43
N ALA A 88 -4.97 -4.56 -0.18
CA ALA A 88 -4.16 -3.36 -0.33
C ALA A 88 -4.19 -2.86 -1.77
N ARG A 89 -3.93 -3.72 -2.77
CA ARG A 89 -4.05 -3.37 -4.20
C ARG A 89 -5.44 -2.86 -4.57
N LYS A 90 -6.51 -3.44 -4.00
CA LYS A 90 -7.88 -2.99 -4.25
C LYS A 90 -8.20 -1.65 -3.59
N ARG A 91 -7.71 -1.43 -2.36
CA ARG A 91 -7.96 -0.22 -1.57
C ARG A 91 -7.14 0.96 -2.08
N PHE A 92 -5.91 0.68 -2.51
CA PHE A 92 -4.94 1.65 -3.00
C PHE A 92 -4.48 1.30 -4.42
N PRO A 93 -5.36 1.43 -5.43
CA PRO A 93 -5.05 1.03 -6.82
C PRO A 93 -3.85 1.77 -7.41
N ARG A 94 -3.58 2.98 -6.92
CA ARG A 94 -2.43 3.82 -7.31
C ARG A 94 -1.06 3.25 -6.89
N PHE A 95 -1.02 2.33 -5.93
CA PHE A 95 0.19 1.62 -5.50
C PHE A 95 0.29 0.22 -6.09
N ALA A 96 -0.71 -0.21 -6.88
CA ALA A 96 -0.79 -1.59 -7.34
C ALA A 96 0.39 -1.98 -8.24
N TRP A 97 1.01 -1.03 -8.94
CA TRP A 97 2.21 -1.25 -9.75
C TRP A 97 3.45 -1.54 -8.90
N ALA A 98 3.53 -1.02 -7.67
CA ALA A 98 4.65 -1.30 -6.76
C ALA A 98 4.55 -2.71 -6.14
N TYR A 99 3.37 -3.32 -6.15
CA TYR A 99 3.17 -4.70 -5.73
C TYR A 99 3.39 -5.76 -6.83
N THR A 100 3.99 -5.40 -7.97
CA THR A 100 4.00 -6.25 -9.19
C THR A 100 4.97 -7.43 -9.13
N ASP A 101 5.83 -7.57 -8.11
CA ASP A 101 6.81 -8.67 -8.02
C ASP A 101 6.87 -9.36 -6.63
N ALA A 102 5.71 -9.76 -6.09
CA ALA A 102 5.62 -10.64 -4.90
C ALA A 102 4.89 -11.95 -5.19
#